data_AF-Q4CL99-F1
#
_entry.id   AF-Q4CL99-F1
#
_cell.length_a   1.000
_cell.length_b   1.000
_cell.length_c   1.000
_cell.angle_alpha   90.00
_cell.angle_beta   90.00
_cell.angle_gamma   90.00
#
_symmetry.space_group_name_H-M   'P 1'
#
loop_
_entity.id
_entity.type
_entity.pdbx_description
1 polymer ?
#
loop_
_entity_poly.entity_id
_entity_poly.type
_entity_poly.pdbx_seq_one_letter_code
_entity_poly.pdbx_strand_id
1 'polypeptide(L)'
;GTQRRRRQGAENSARFKTMLVPPRDSQLRGVFATRSPHRPNFIGISCVRLVAVQGLEVHIADHDLLHGTPVLDIKPYLPYCDAHPNAKAGWVEELENSGRVGADHKYDMQRMQVDRIFEDE
;
A
#
# COMPACT_ATOMS: atom_id res chain seq x y z
N GLY A 1 -21.76 28.31 15.97
CA GLY A 1 -20.90 27.81 14.88
C GLY A 1 -20.04 26.68 15.41
N THR A 2 -20.15 25.47 14.85
CA THR A 2 -19.39 24.31 15.31
C THR A 2 -17.91 24.50 14.94
N GLN A 3 -17.10 24.92 15.91
CA GLN A 3 -15.65 24.97 15.73
C GLN A 3 -15.18 23.55 15.39
N ARG A 4 -14.78 23.32 14.13
CA ARG A 4 -14.08 22.10 13.72
C ARG A 4 -12.84 21.98 14.60
N ARG A 5 -12.88 21.08 15.59
CA ARG A 5 -11.70 20.67 16.35
C ARG A 5 -10.59 20.36 15.36
N ARG A 6 -9.53 21.17 15.34
CA ARG A 6 -8.30 20.87 14.61
C ARG A 6 -7.88 19.46 15.02
N ARG A 7 -7.71 18.57 14.04
CA ARG A 7 -7.32 17.16 14.28
C ARG A 7 -5.90 17.13 14.85
N GLN A 8 -5.80 17.14 16.17
CA GLN A 8 -4.55 17.23 16.95
C GLN A 8 -3.71 15.95 16.91
N GLY A 9 -4.17 14.91 16.19
CA GLY A 9 -3.49 13.63 16.11
C GLY A 9 -2.20 13.65 15.29
N ALA A 10 -2.02 14.60 14.37
CA ALA A 10 -0.87 14.64 13.46
C ALA A 10 0.48 14.83 14.16
N GLU A 11 0.50 15.49 15.33
CA GLU A 11 1.74 15.99 15.96
C GLU A 11 2.18 15.20 17.20
N ASN A 12 1.33 14.36 17.78
CA ASN A 12 1.56 13.79 19.13
C ASN A 12 2.28 12.43 19.17
N SER A 13 3.04 12.03 18.14
CA SER A 13 3.95 10.89 18.27
C SER A 13 5.37 11.31 17.90
N ALA A 14 6.28 11.22 18.86
CA ALA A 14 7.64 11.78 18.79
C ALA A 14 8.51 11.24 17.64
N ARG A 15 8.02 10.31 16.80
CA ARG A 15 8.79 9.76 15.68
C ARG A 15 7.97 9.24 14.50
N PHE A 16 6.65 9.40 14.50
CA PHE A 16 5.82 8.81 13.44
C PHE A 16 4.69 9.72 12.98
N LYS A 17 4.51 9.81 11.66
CA LYS A 17 3.41 10.54 11.04
C LYS A 17 2.13 9.72 11.18
N THR A 18 1.20 10.18 12.01
CA THR A 18 -0.08 9.48 12.30
C THR A 18 -1.15 9.70 11.23
N MET A 19 -0.98 10.72 10.38
CA MET A 19 -1.93 11.12 9.35
C MET A 19 -1.18 11.42 8.05
N LEU A 20 -1.68 10.96 6.90
CA LEU A 20 -1.14 11.24 5.58
C LEU A 20 -2.24 11.57 4.58
N VAL A 21 -1.87 12.14 3.44
CA VAL A 21 -2.77 12.23 2.29
C VAL A 21 -2.46 11.02 1.39
N PRO A 22 -3.39 10.08 1.20
CA PRO A 22 -3.18 8.95 0.31
C PRO A 22 -2.98 9.40 -1.14
N PRO A 23 -2.32 8.57 -1.98
CA PRO A 23 -2.35 8.78 -3.42
C PRO A 23 -3.78 9.01 -3.91
N ARG A 24 -3.96 9.91 -4.89
CA ARG A 24 -5.25 10.24 -5.52
C ARG A 24 -6.31 10.88 -4.62
N ASP A 25 -6.01 11.13 -3.35
CA ASP A 25 -6.89 11.82 -2.41
C ASP A 25 -6.38 13.24 -2.11
N SER A 26 -7.26 14.10 -1.59
CA SER A 26 -6.95 15.43 -1.06
C SER A 26 -7.11 15.53 0.46
N GLN A 27 -7.71 14.52 1.11
CA GLN A 27 -7.98 14.54 2.54
C GLN A 27 -6.93 13.79 3.36
N LEU A 28 -6.64 14.30 4.56
CA LEU A 28 -5.82 13.60 5.55
C LEU A 28 -6.57 12.38 6.11
N ARG A 29 -5.93 11.22 6.05
CA ARG A 29 -6.37 9.94 6.62
C ARG A 29 -5.35 9.39 7.60
N GLY A 30 -5.83 8.70 8.63
CA GLY A 30 -4.95 8.05 9.61
C GLY A 30 -4.18 6.91 8.97
N VAL A 31 -2.92 6.69 9.36
CA VAL A 31 -2.06 5.64 8.78
C VAL A 31 -2.73 4.26 8.79
N PHE A 32 -3.43 3.92 9.87
CA PHE A 32 -4.12 2.63 10.02
C PHE A 32 -5.38 2.48 9.15
N ALA A 33 -5.97 3.58 8.67
CA ALA A 33 -7.09 3.56 7.74
C ALA A 33 -6.64 3.51 6.26
N THR A 34 -5.33 3.31 6.01
CA THR A 34 -4.72 3.36 4.68
C THR A 34 -3.73 2.21 4.46
N ARG A 35 -3.27 2.04 3.22
CA ARG A 35 -2.16 1.14 2.83
C ARG A 35 -0.79 1.84 2.85
N SER A 36 -0.56 2.80 3.77
CA SER A 36 0.73 3.50 3.92
C SER A 36 1.93 2.55 3.94
N PRO A 37 3.04 2.84 3.24
CA PRO A 37 4.31 2.11 3.41
C PRO A 37 5.00 2.49 4.73
N HIS A 38 4.73 3.70 5.25
CA HIS A 38 5.17 4.10 6.57
C HIS A 38 4.15 3.57 7.57
N ARG A 39 4.35 2.35 8.08
CA ARG A 39 3.69 1.82 9.29
C ARG A 39 4.70 1.65 10.42
N PRO A 40 4.29 1.72 11.71
CA PRO A 40 5.19 1.46 12.84
C PRO A 40 5.77 0.04 12.83
N ASN A 41 5.04 -0.93 12.27
CA ASN A 41 5.54 -2.26 11.96
C ASN A 41 5.92 -2.33 10.48
N PHE A 42 7.19 -2.61 10.19
CA PHE A 42 7.75 -2.65 8.83
C PHE A 42 7.45 -3.96 8.07
N ILE A 43 6.58 -4.82 8.59
CA ILE A 43 6.17 -6.06 7.91
C ILE A 43 5.02 -5.77 6.93
N GLY A 44 5.26 -6.06 5.65
CA GLY A 44 4.26 -6.07 4.59
C GLY A 44 3.75 -7.49 4.29
N ILE A 45 2.62 -7.57 3.58
CA ILE A 45 2.10 -8.81 3.00
C ILE A 45 1.70 -8.51 1.55
N SER A 46 2.19 -9.33 0.63
CA SER A 46 1.87 -9.22 -0.80
C SER A 46 1.26 -10.54 -1.26
N CYS A 47 0.10 -10.46 -1.92
CA CYS A 47 -0.48 -11.60 -2.63
C CYS A 47 0.14 -11.64 -4.02
N VAL A 48 0.82 -12.72 -4.34
CA VAL A 48 1.63 -12.85 -5.56
C VAL A 48 1.20 -14.08 -6.35
N ARG A 49 1.42 -14.06 -7.66
CA ARG A 49 1.19 -15.22 -8.50
C ARG A 49 2.44 -16.09 -8.53
N LEU A 50 2.28 -17.37 -8.20
CA LEU A 50 3.34 -18.35 -8.38
C LEU A 50 3.51 -18.67 -9.88
N VAL A 51 4.74 -18.53 -10.38
CA VAL A 51 5.10 -18.82 -11.77
C VAL A 51 5.75 -20.18 -11.88
N ALA A 52 6.73 -20.48 -11.03
CA ALA A 52 7.45 -21.75 -11.02
C ALA A 52 8.11 -22.01 -9.66
N VAL A 53 8.45 -23.28 -9.41
CA VAL A 53 9.32 -23.69 -8.30
C VAL A 53 10.46 -24.51 -8.87
N GLN A 54 11.69 -24.10 -8.60
CA GLN A 54 12.91 -24.77 -9.06
C GLN A 54 13.81 -25.07 -7.86
N GLY A 55 13.71 -26.29 -7.31
CA GLY A 55 14.42 -26.64 -6.08
C GLY A 55 13.98 -25.75 -4.90
N LEU A 56 14.87 -24.86 -4.44
CA LEU A 56 14.61 -23.89 -3.37
C LEU A 56 14.24 -22.49 -3.88
N GLU A 57 14.17 -22.31 -5.21
CA GLU A 57 13.83 -21.04 -5.84
C GLU A 57 12.33 -20.98 -6.14
N VAL A 58 11.69 -19.89 -5.72
CA VAL A 58 10.26 -19.63 -5.95
C VAL A 58 10.15 -18.42 -6.87
N HIS A 59 9.70 -18.66 -8.10
CA HIS A 59 9.52 -17.62 -9.10
C HIS A 59 8.11 -17.06 -8.98
N ILE A 60 7.99 -15.76 -8.76
CA ILE A 60 6.71 -15.08 -8.53
C ILE A 60 6.49 -13.93 -9.52
N ALA A 61 5.24 -13.55 -9.70
CA ALA A 61 4.81 -12.39 -10.48
C ALA A 61 3.77 -11.58 -9.70
N ASP A 62 3.41 -10.41 -10.24
CA ASP A 62 2.38 -9.52 -9.70
C ASP A 62 2.70 -9.05 -8.26
N HIS A 63 3.97 -8.70 -8.00
CA HIS A 63 4.46 -8.21 -6.70
C HIS A 63 4.99 -6.76 -6.78
N ASP A 64 5.11 -6.12 -5.62
CA ASP A 64 5.63 -4.76 -5.44
C ASP A 64 6.99 -4.71 -4.70
N LEU A 65 7.59 -5.88 -4.47
CA LEU A 65 8.90 -6.02 -3.81
C LEU A 65 10.03 -5.43 -4.66
N LEU A 66 10.90 -4.65 -4.03
CA LEU A 66 12.20 -4.24 -4.58
C LEU A 66 13.21 -5.38 -4.47
N HIS A 67 14.19 -5.43 -5.37
CA HIS A 67 15.30 -6.38 -5.27
C HIS A 67 15.98 -6.29 -3.89
N GLY A 68 16.27 -7.45 -3.29
CA GLY A 68 16.86 -7.54 -1.96
C GLY A 68 15.89 -7.31 -0.79
N THR A 69 14.58 -7.10 -1.05
CA THR A 69 13.58 -7.06 0.03
C THR A 69 13.57 -8.41 0.78
N PRO A 70 13.84 -8.46 2.11
CA PRO A 70 13.88 -9.71 2.85
C PRO A 70 12.49 -10.33 2.99
N VAL A 71 12.40 -11.64 2.74
CA VAL A 71 11.17 -12.42 2.89
C VAL A 71 11.21 -13.16 4.23
N LEU A 72 10.24 -12.88 5.10
CA LEU A 72 10.14 -13.51 6.42
C LEU A 72 9.43 -14.86 6.38
N ASP A 73 8.41 -15.00 5.53
CA ASP A 73 7.52 -16.16 5.50
C ASP A 73 6.81 -16.29 4.13
N ILE A 74 6.41 -17.50 3.78
CA ILE A 74 5.61 -17.82 2.59
C ILE A 74 4.39 -18.63 3.05
N LYS A 75 3.19 -18.18 2.66
CA LYS A 75 1.92 -18.83 3.01
C LYS A 75 1.08 -19.06 1.75
N PRO A 76 0.35 -20.20 1.67
CA PRO A 76 -0.54 -20.44 0.54
C PRO A 76 -1.67 -19.42 0.54
N TYR A 77 -2.07 -18.95 -0.65
CA TYR A 77 -3.31 -18.19 -0.82
C TYR A 77 -4.49 -19.15 -0.71
N LEU A 78 -5.44 -18.87 0.18
CA LEU A 78 -6.61 -19.71 0.42
C LEU A 78 -7.85 -18.96 -0.05
N PRO A 79 -8.38 -19.23 -1.26
CA PRO A 79 -9.49 -18.44 -1.81
C PRO A 79 -10.72 -18.36 -0.90
N TYR A 80 -11.03 -19.44 -0.16
CA TYR A 80 -12.16 -19.46 0.77
C TYR A 80 -11.99 -18.55 1.99
N CYS A 81 -10.75 -18.15 2.32
CA CYS A 81 -10.43 -17.22 3.41
C CYS A 81 -10.07 -15.83 2.89
N ASP A 82 -9.32 -15.74 1.80
CA ASP A 82 -8.65 -14.51 1.36
C ASP A 82 -9.38 -13.80 0.20
N ALA A 83 -10.26 -14.50 -0.52
CA ALA A 83 -11.04 -13.92 -1.63
C ALA A 83 -12.42 -13.48 -1.15
N HIS A 84 -12.66 -12.17 -1.14
CA HIS A 84 -13.93 -11.58 -0.74
C HIS A 84 -14.57 -10.81 -1.91
N PRO A 85 -15.35 -11.48 -2.79
CA PRO A 85 -15.94 -10.82 -3.97
C PRO A 85 -16.93 -9.70 -3.64
N ASN A 86 -17.48 -9.69 -2.42
CA ASN A 86 -18.39 -8.66 -1.92
C ASN A 86 -17.71 -7.65 -0.98
N ALA A 87 -16.37 -7.62 -0.92
CA ALA A 87 -15.66 -6.67 -0.08
C ALA A 87 -15.98 -5.22 -0.50
N LYS A 88 -16.01 -4.32 0.49
CA LYS A 88 -16.22 -2.88 0.28
C LYS A 88 -14.96 -2.10 0.63
N ALA A 89 -14.60 -1.11 -0.19
CA ALA A 89 -13.44 -0.25 0.02
C ALA A 89 -13.78 1.09 0.72
N GLY A 90 -15.02 1.26 1.21
CA GLY A 90 -15.41 2.35 2.11
C GLY A 90 -15.11 3.72 1.51
N TRP A 91 -14.24 4.49 2.18
CA TRP A 91 -13.90 5.84 1.71
C TRP A 91 -13.24 5.88 0.33
N VAL A 92 -12.63 4.78 -0.13
CA VAL A 92 -12.02 4.68 -1.46
C VAL A 92 -13.12 4.66 -2.52
N GLU A 93 -14.16 3.84 -2.34
CA GLU A 93 -15.35 3.81 -3.20
C GLU A 93 -16.06 5.16 -3.19
N GLU A 94 -16.23 5.79 -2.02
CA GLU A 94 -16.82 7.13 -1.93
C GLU A 94 -16.01 8.18 -2.70
N LEU A 95 -14.68 8.09 -2.66
CA LEU A 95 -13.79 8.98 -3.40
C LEU A 95 -13.94 8.77 -4.91
N GLU A 96 -13.92 7.51 -5.36
CA GLU A 96 -14.12 7.10 -6.76
C GLU A 96 -15.48 7.56 -7.30
N ASN A 97 -16.56 7.25 -6.58
CA ASN A 97 -17.93 7.64 -6.96
C ASN A 97 -18.14 9.16 -6.97
N SER A 98 -17.38 9.92 -6.16
CA SER A 98 -17.52 11.38 -6.11
C SER A 98 -16.90 12.10 -7.32
N GLY A 99 -16.13 11.41 -8.16
CA GLY A 99 -15.39 12.02 -9.28
C GLY A 99 -14.25 12.95 -8.84
N ARG A 100 -13.90 12.97 -7.54
CA ARG A 100 -12.83 13.81 -6.97
C ARG A 100 -11.50 13.08 -6.85
N VAL A 101 -11.36 11.93 -7.53
CA VAL A 101 -10.09 11.18 -7.60
C VAL A 101 -9.06 12.07 -8.27
N GLY A 102 -8.05 12.48 -7.52
CA GLY A 102 -6.91 13.21 -8.06
C GLY A 102 -5.96 12.30 -8.84
N ALA A 103 -4.98 12.90 -9.50
CA ALA A 103 -3.85 12.17 -10.06
C ALA A 103 -3.06 11.44 -8.96
N ASP A 104 -2.45 10.31 -9.33
CA ASP A 104 -1.55 9.59 -8.44
C ASP A 104 -0.21 10.31 -8.31
N HIS A 105 -0.16 11.29 -7.41
CA HIS A 105 1.05 12.05 -7.11
C HIS A 105 2.18 11.21 -6.46
N LYS A 106 1.93 9.93 -6.13
CA LYS A 106 2.93 9.03 -5.54
C LYS A 106 3.58 8.15 -6.59
N TYR A 107 2.83 7.71 -7.61
CA TYR A 107 3.34 6.95 -8.74
C TYR A 107 4.48 7.69 -9.46
N ASP A 108 4.32 9.00 -9.70
CA ASP A 108 5.35 9.83 -10.36
C ASP A 108 6.66 9.88 -9.56
N MET A 109 6.59 9.85 -8.22
CA MET A 109 7.79 9.80 -7.36
C MET A 109 8.42 8.40 -7.35
N GLN A 110 7.62 7.33 -7.32
CA GLN A 110 8.12 5.96 -7.26
C GLN A 110 8.79 5.54 -8.57
N ARG A 111 8.25 5.95 -9.73
CA ARG A 111 8.91 5.70 -11.02
C ARG A 111 10.34 6.23 -11.10
N MET A 112 10.64 7.31 -10.38
CA MET A 112 12.00 7.87 -10.33
C MET A 112 12.95 7.11 -9.39
N GLN A 113 12.44 6.21 -8.54
CA GLN A 113 13.22 5.44 -7.57
C GLN A 113 13.44 3.98 -7.95
N VAL A 114 12.65 3.44 -8.88
CA VAL A 114 12.86 2.10 -9.41
C VAL A 114 13.92 2.22 -10.51
N ASP A 115 15.17 1.91 -10.17
CA ASP A 115 16.20 1.69 -11.17
C ASP A 115 15.69 0.63 -12.15
N ARG A 116 15.71 0.95 -13.45
CA ARG A 116 15.45 -0.03 -14.51
C ARG A 116 16.65 -0.98 -14.53
N ILE A 117 16.63 -2.00 -13.68
CA ILE A 117 17.69 -3.02 -13.61
C ILE A 117 17.63 -3.98 -14.82
N PHE A 118 16.64 -3.84 -15.70
CA PHE A 118 16.53 -4.65 -16.92
C PHE A 118 16.57 -3.76 -18.18
N GLU A 119 17.72 -3.13 -18.44
CA GLU A 119 18.07 -2.69 -19.81
C GLU A 119 19.38 -3.30 -20.33
N ASP A 120 20.06 -4.17 -19.56
CA ASP A 120 21.33 -4.80 -19.97
C ASP A 120 21.32 -6.34 -19.80
N GLU A 121 20.47 -7.08 -20.53
CA GLU A 121 20.68 -8.49 -20.95
C GLU A 121 19.94 -8.76 -22.27
#